data_AF-A0A9D6DXR8-F1
#
_entry.id   AF-A0A9D6DXR8-F1
#
_cell.length_a   1.000
_cell.length_b   1.000
_cell.length_c   1.000
_cell.angle_alpha   90.00
_cell.angle_beta   90.00
_cell.angle_gamma   90.00
#
_symmetry.space_group_name_H-M   'P 1'
#
loop_
_entity.id
_entity.type
_entity.pdbx_description
1 polymer ?
#
loop_
_entity_poly.entity_id
_entity_poly.type
_entity_poly.pdbx_seq_one_letter_code
_entity_poly.pdbx_strand_id
1 'polypeptide(L)'
;MVPYDEPESVGDLQGLAAGDDAGLTPRDSLANYRTGAQEEPFPEAFPKKSGALKAELPESVPLGAPRKWTVLAYISGDNNLEGPEVHSLLQLEKIGSNEDVHVVAQLDRREIPDDYSQYRLGVDGDWSGARRYYITKGAQEPSDVKYHLENAEPYAEIQFKVKTIQSPVVQDLGEVDIADKKTFKDFLTWGMKSFPAEHYLVVMMDHGYGYMGTMHDVSPGNLMTLPEMRQGLEEAEKETGRKVDILGLDCCLMGLAETAYELKDAASVVIASQQFEIVPGWPIAQILTNLQTGSKDKAMPVRDVAKMIVGESAKTPFS
;
A
#
# COMPACT_ATOMS: atom_id res chain seq x y z
N MET A 1 0.80 -13.64 55.90
CA MET A 1 -0.34 -12.70 55.95
C MET A 1 0.21 -11.36 56.42
N VAL A 2 0.45 -10.48 55.46
CA VAL A 2 0.79 -9.07 55.67
C VAL A 2 -0.17 -8.31 54.73
N PRO A 3 -0.82 -7.22 55.18
CA PRO A 3 -1.95 -6.65 54.48
C PRO A 3 -1.52 -5.91 53.22
N TYR A 4 -2.44 -5.91 52.24
CA TYR A 4 -2.41 -5.13 51.02
C TYR A 4 -2.79 -3.69 51.35
N ASP A 5 -1.86 -2.75 51.18
CA ASP A 5 -2.15 -1.31 51.17
C ASP A 5 -2.46 -0.89 49.72
N GLU A 6 -3.67 -0.40 49.49
CA GLU A 6 -4.03 0.32 48.26
C GLU A 6 -3.32 1.68 48.24
N PRO A 7 -2.64 2.07 47.15
CA PRO A 7 -2.39 3.47 46.88
C PRO A 7 -3.59 4.08 46.15
N GLU A 8 -4.28 4.91 46.93
CA GLU A 8 -4.89 6.20 46.61
C GLU A 8 -5.58 6.44 45.26
N SER A 9 -6.83 6.87 45.38
CA SER A 9 -7.72 7.40 44.37
C SER A 9 -7.02 8.26 43.31
N VAL A 10 -7.39 7.98 42.05
CA VAL A 10 -7.15 8.80 40.87
C VAL A 10 -7.72 10.20 41.10
N GLY A 11 -6.89 11.09 41.62
CA GLY A 11 -7.14 12.52 41.69
C GLY A 11 -6.82 13.17 40.34
N ASP A 12 -7.85 13.76 39.74
CA ASP A 12 -7.81 14.89 38.81
C ASP A 12 -6.77 14.85 37.66
N LEU A 13 -7.16 14.21 36.55
CA LEU A 13 -6.68 14.56 35.20
C LEU A 13 -7.36 15.84 34.69
N GLN A 14 -7.30 16.92 35.47
CA GLN A 14 -7.55 18.29 35.00
C GLN A 14 -6.22 19.03 34.97
N GLY A 15 -5.42 18.81 33.93
CA GLY A 15 -4.11 19.45 33.82
C GLY A 15 -3.32 19.24 32.53
N LEU A 16 -3.91 18.64 31.48
CA LEU A 16 -3.29 18.59 30.14
C LEU A 16 -4.33 19.06 29.11
N ALA A 17 -4.73 20.32 29.26
CA ALA A 17 -5.45 21.05 28.24
C ALA A 17 -4.68 22.34 27.96
N ALA A 18 -4.59 22.67 26.67
CA ALA A 18 -4.19 23.95 26.10
C ALA A 18 -2.72 24.35 26.25
N GLY A 19 -1.91 23.90 25.28
CA GLY A 19 -0.85 24.72 24.71
C GLY A 19 -1.29 25.17 23.33
N ASP A 20 -1.97 26.31 23.28
CA ASP A 20 -2.31 27.18 22.15
C ASP A 20 -2.12 26.61 20.73
N ASP A 21 -3.08 25.78 20.31
CA ASP A 21 -3.51 25.79 18.91
C ASP A 21 -4.90 26.40 18.89
N ALA A 22 -5.06 27.46 18.11
CA ALA A 22 -6.24 28.32 18.16
C ALA A 22 -7.48 27.57 17.63
N GLY A 23 -8.20 26.91 18.54
CA GLY A 23 -9.66 26.79 18.47
C GLY A 23 -10.25 25.87 17.40
N LEU A 24 -9.63 24.75 17.06
CA LEU A 24 -10.25 23.74 16.21
C LEU A 24 -10.69 22.52 17.04
N THR A 25 -12.00 22.34 17.15
CA THR A 25 -12.63 21.15 17.72
C THR A 25 -12.54 19.96 16.75
N PRO A 26 -12.81 18.71 17.16
CA PRO A 26 -12.92 17.57 16.24
C PRO A 26 -13.96 17.74 15.12
N ARG A 27 -14.86 18.72 15.27
CA ARG A 27 -15.81 19.12 14.21
C ARG A 27 -15.16 20.03 13.17
N ASP A 28 -14.13 20.77 13.56
CA ASP A 28 -13.40 21.70 12.70
C ASP A 28 -12.30 20.99 11.91
N SER A 29 -11.74 19.88 12.41
CA SER A 29 -10.90 18.98 11.60
C SER A 29 -11.69 18.28 10.48
N LEU A 30 -12.96 17.94 10.72
CA LEU A 30 -13.89 17.45 9.70
C LEU A 30 -14.38 18.55 8.74
N ALA A 31 -14.36 19.81 9.16
CA ALA A 31 -14.72 20.95 8.31
C ALA A 31 -13.59 21.32 7.36
N ASN A 32 -12.32 21.26 7.79
CA ASN A 32 -11.16 21.47 6.94
C ASN A 32 -11.04 20.44 5.80
N TYR A 33 -11.59 19.23 5.97
CA TYR A 33 -11.73 18.25 4.89
C TYR A 33 -12.93 18.48 3.97
N ARG A 34 -13.95 19.24 4.40
CA ARG A 34 -15.16 19.55 3.61
C ARG A 34 -15.06 20.88 2.85
N THR A 35 -14.27 21.82 3.35
CA THR A 35 -13.94 23.06 2.65
C THR A 35 -12.50 22.92 2.21
N GLY A 36 -12.27 22.41 1.00
CA GLY A 36 -10.93 22.19 0.47
C GLY A 36 -9.98 23.31 0.90
N ALA A 37 -8.96 22.95 1.66
CA ALA A 37 -7.76 23.77 1.71
C ALA A 37 -7.44 24.05 0.24
N GLN A 38 -7.41 25.34 -0.14
CA GLN A 38 -7.18 25.73 -1.52
C GLN A 38 -5.76 25.34 -1.89
N GLU A 39 -5.59 24.10 -2.33
CA GLU A 39 -4.55 23.74 -3.26
C GLU A 39 -5.00 24.25 -4.63
N GLU A 40 -4.11 24.99 -5.28
CA GLU A 40 -4.31 25.56 -6.61
C GLU A 40 -4.88 24.50 -7.57
N PRO A 41 -5.85 24.84 -8.43
CA PRO A 41 -6.46 23.86 -9.32
C PRO A 41 -5.41 23.32 -10.31
N PHE A 42 -5.03 22.06 -10.13
CA PHE A 42 -4.23 21.32 -11.09
C PHE A 42 -5.02 21.13 -12.41
N PRO A 43 -4.33 21.11 -13.56
CA PRO A 43 -4.97 20.98 -14.86
C PRO A 43 -5.74 19.65 -15.00
N GLU A 44 -6.79 19.67 -15.83
CA GLU A 44 -7.64 18.51 -16.10
C GLU A 44 -6.84 17.27 -16.54
N ALA A 45 -7.28 16.11 -16.02
CA ALA A 45 -6.74 14.77 -16.18
C ALA A 45 -5.97 14.48 -17.48
N PHE A 46 -4.79 13.91 -17.32
CA PHE A 46 -3.99 13.39 -18.42
C PHE A 46 -4.69 12.21 -19.11
N PRO A 47 -4.55 12.05 -20.44
CA PRO A 47 -5.16 10.96 -21.17
C PRO A 47 -4.56 9.61 -20.76
N LYS A 48 -5.41 8.77 -20.15
CA LYS A 48 -5.13 7.37 -19.81
C LYS A 48 -4.54 6.61 -21.00
N LYS A 49 -3.35 6.01 -20.84
CA LYS A 49 -2.84 4.99 -21.76
C LYS A 49 -2.75 3.67 -21.00
N SER A 50 -3.44 2.63 -21.50
CA SER A 50 -3.09 1.27 -21.08
C SER A 50 -1.73 0.94 -21.71
N GLY A 51 -0.66 0.97 -20.92
CA GLY A 51 0.66 0.57 -21.39
C GLY A 51 0.65 -0.87 -21.90
N ALA A 52 1.09 -1.11 -23.13
CA ALA A 52 1.27 -2.48 -23.61
C ALA A 52 2.41 -3.17 -22.85
N LEU A 53 2.38 -4.51 -22.76
CA LEU A 53 3.56 -5.28 -22.36
C LEU A 53 4.76 -4.81 -23.18
N LYS A 54 5.93 -4.64 -22.53
CA LYS A 54 7.15 -4.36 -23.28
C LYS A 54 7.41 -5.49 -24.29
N ALA A 55 7.78 -5.10 -25.51
CA ALA A 55 7.96 -6.04 -26.62
C ALA A 55 9.07 -7.08 -26.35
N GLU A 56 10.07 -6.72 -25.55
CA GLU A 56 11.17 -7.59 -25.15
C GLU A 56 11.28 -7.60 -23.62
N LEU A 57 10.53 -8.50 -22.97
CA LEU A 57 10.68 -8.74 -21.53
C LEU A 57 11.88 -9.65 -21.27
N PRO A 58 12.61 -9.46 -20.16
CA PRO A 58 13.66 -10.39 -19.75
C PRO A 58 13.13 -11.81 -19.55
N GLU A 59 13.92 -12.83 -19.86
CA GLU A 59 13.56 -14.26 -19.63
C GLU A 59 13.21 -14.57 -18.17
N SER A 60 13.69 -13.75 -17.22
CA SER A 60 13.37 -13.87 -15.80
C SER A 60 11.91 -13.55 -15.47
N VAL A 61 11.10 -13.04 -16.41
CA VAL A 61 9.66 -12.77 -16.24
C VAL A 61 8.84 -13.96 -16.79
N PRO A 62 8.32 -14.84 -15.93
CA PRO A 62 7.71 -16.11 -16.32
C PRO A 62 6.20 -15.95 -16.59
N LEU A 63 5.85 -15.20 -17.64
CA LEU A 63 4.45 -14.98 -18.02
C LEU A 63 3.69 -16.30 -18.23
N GLY A 64 2.50 -16.41 -17.64
CA GLY A 64 1.60 -17.55 -17.75
C GLY A 64 2.03 -18.79 -16.95
N ALA A 65 3.20 -18.78 -16.28
CA ALA A 65 3.63 -19.91 -15.46
C ALA A 65 2.79 -19.98 -14.17
N PRO A 66 2.06 -21.07 -13.90
CA PRO A 66 1.25 -21.17 -12.68
C PRO A 66 2.11 -21.32 -11.42
N ARG A 67 1.71 -20.66 -10.34
CA ARG A 67 2.35 -20.75 -9.01
C ARG A 67 1.36 -21.01 -7.88
N LYS A 68 1.85 -21.17 -6.65
CA LYS A 68 1.00 -21.36 -5.46
C LYS A 68 0.31 -20.06 -5.08
N TRP A 69 1.07 -18.97 -5.04
CA TRP A 69 0.55 -17.64 -4.72
C TRP A 69 0.98 -16.62 -5.77
N THR A 70 0.12 -15.65 -6.04
CA THR A 70 0.51 -14.37 -6.65
C THR A 70 0.19 -13.27 -5.66
N VAL A 71 1.23 -12.51 -5.29
CA VAL A 71 1.14 -11.28 -4.50
C VAL A 71 1.09 -10.10 -5.46
N LEU A 72 0.03 -9.31 -5.36
CA LEU A 72 -0.19 -8.09 -6.13
C LEU A 72 -0.09 -6.87 -5.19
N ALA A 73 1.02 -6.14 -5.27
CA ALA A 73 1.20 -4.89 -4.53
C ALA A 73 0.67 -3.71 -5.36
N TYR A 74 -0.32 -2.98 -4.84
CA TYR A 74 -0.94 -1.83 -5.49
C TYR A 74 -0.60 -0.57 -4.67
N ILE A 75 0.32 0.23 -5.19
CA ILE A 75 1.13 1.16 -4.40
C ILE A 75 0.91 2.60 -4.89
N SER A 76 0.38 3.48 -4.04
CA SER A 76 0.15 4.90 -4.37
C SER A 76 1.29 5.79 -3.87
N GLY A 77 2.22 6.12 -4.77
CA GLY A 77 3.23 7.14 -4.54
C GLY A 77 2.85 8.51 -5.11
N ASP A 78 1.68 8.66 -5.74
CA ASP A 78 1.19 9.97 -6.22
C ASP A 78 0.53 10.78 -5.08
N ASN A 79 1.31 10.99 -4.01
CA ASN A 79 0.99 11.86 -2.89
C ASN A 79 2.27 12.09 -2.05
N ASN A 80 2.14 12.42 -0.76
CA ASN A 80 3.27 12.65 0.14
C ASN A 80 3.92 11.35 0.68
N LEU A 81 3.43 10.16 0.30
CA LEU A 81 3.99 8.85 0.64
C LEU A 81 4.91 8.27 -0.46
N GLU A 82 5.22 9.02 -1.52
CA GLU A 82 6.09 8.53 -2.61
C GLU A 82 7.38 7.86 -2.11
N GLY A 83 8.06 8.50 -1.14
CA GLY A 83 9.24 7.92 -0.51
C GLY A 83 8.93 6.57 0.18
N PRO A 84 8.10 6.55 1.23
CA PRO A 84 7.63 5.32 1.85
C PRO A 84 7.24 4.20 0.87
N GLU A 85 6.51 4.53 -0.17
CA GLU A 85 6.03 3.56 -1.15
C GLU A 85 7.12 3.01 -2.07
N VAL A 86 8.06 3.86 -2.51
CA VAL A 86 9.27 3.38 -3.18
C VAL A 86 10.08 2.48 -2.25
N HIS A 87 10.15 2.80 -0.95
CA HIS A 87 10.82 1.93 0.02
C HIS A 87 10.12 0.57 0.16
N SER A 88 8.79 0.52 0.21
CA SER A 88 8.00 -0.73 0.24
C SER A 88 8.27 -1.60 -0.98
N LEU A 89 8.36 -1.01 -2.17
CA LEU A 89 8.76 -1.74 -3.39
C LEU A 89 10.17 -2.32 -3.26
N LEU A 90 11.14 -1.57 -2.73
CA LEU A 90 12.50 -2.07 -2.49
C LEU A 90 12.54 -3.19 -1.42
N GLN A 91 11.65 -3.17 -0.43
CA GLN A 91 11.50 -4.29 0.52
C GLN A 91 10.99 -5.56 -0.18
N LEU A 92 10.08 -5.44 -1.14
CA LEU A 92 9.69 -6.57 -1.99
C LEU A 92 10.89 -7.09 -2.82
N GLU A 93 11.72 -6.20 -3.38
CA GLU A 93 12.93 -6.59 -4.12
C GLU A 93 13.96 -7.32 -3.27
N LYS A 94 14.01 -7.08 -1.96
CA LYS A 94 14.92 -7.82 -1.07
C LYS A 94 14.70 -9.33 -1.12
N ILE A 95 13.46 -9.75 -1.37
CA ILE A 95 13.08 -11.15 -1.42
C ILE A 95 12.87 -11.61 -2.86
N GLY A 96 12.11 -10.84 -3.65
CA GLY A 96 11.77 -11.17 -5.03
C GLY A 96 10.74 -12.28 -5.18
N SER A 97 10.34 -12.55 -6.42
CA SER A 97 9.56 -13.74 -6.79
C SER A 97 10.41 -15.02 -6.76
N ASN A 98 9.80 -16.19 -6.49
CA ASN A 98 10.43 -17.50 -6.55
C ASN A 98 9.52 -18.54 -7.25
N GLU A 99 9.96 -19.79 -7.38
CA GLU A 99 9.23 -20.87 -8.07
C GLU A 99 7.79 -21.12 -7.58
N ASP A 100 7.48 -20.81 -6.32
CA ASP A 100 6.16 -21.05 -5.71
C ASP A 100 5.30 -19.78 -5.60
N VAL A 101 5.91 -18.59 -5.63
CA VAL A 101 5.24 -17.30 -5.41
C VAL A 101 5.64 -16.28 -6.48
N HIS A 102 4.65 -15.77 -7.22
CA HIS A 102 4.82 -14.55 -8.01
C HIS A 102 4.64 -13.32 -7.12
N VAL A 103 5.45 -12.30 -7.37
CA VAL A 103 5.30 -10.99 -6.75
C VAL A 103 5.33 -9.96 -7.88
N VAL A 104 4.24 -9.19 -7.98
CA VAL A 104 4.11 -8.10 -8.95
C VAL A 104 3.65 -6.85 -8.25
N ALA A 105 4.06 -5.69 -8.77
CA ALA A 105 3.66 -4.40 -8.23
C ALA A 105 3.18 -3.47 -9.33
N GLN A 106 2.23 -2.60 -9.01
CA GLN A 106 1.99 -1.35 -9.72
C GLN A 106 2.31 -0.22 -8.75
N LEU A 107 3.26 0.62 -9.12
CA LEU A 107 3.63 1.83 -8.39
C LEU A 107 3.29 3.03 -9.28
N ASP A 108 2.51 3.95 -8.72
CA ASP A 108 2.24 5.26 -9.30
C ASP A 108 3.05 6.33 -8.59
N ARG A 109 3.66 7.26 -9.32
CA ARG A 109 4.54 8.30 -8.76
C ARG A 109 4.12 9.66 -9.26
N ARG A 110 4.02 10.61 -8.34
CA ARG A 110 3.75 12.02 -8.63
C ARG A 110 4.77 12.63 -9.59
N GLU A 111 4.30 13.53 -10.44
CA GLU A 111 5.18 14.50 -11.09
C GLU A 111 5.65 15.55 -10.07
N ILE A 112 6.97 15.81 -10.02
CA ILE A 112 7.54 16.87 -9.18
C ILE A 112 8.10 17.97 -10.08
N PRO A 113 7.47 19.16 -10.11
CA PRO A 113 7.94 20.31 -10.90
C PRO A 113 9.34 20.79 -10.47
N ASP A 114 10.03 21.51 -11.36
CA ASP A 114 11.40 21.97 -11.11
C ASP A 114 11.54 22.87 -9.87
N ASP A 115 10.54 23.71 -9.60
CA ASP A 115 10.49 24.59 -8.41
C ASP A 115 10.37 23.80 -7.09
N TYR A 116 10.06 22.51 -7.19
CA TYR A 116 9.95 21.56 -6.09
C TYR A 116 11.01 20.45 -6.17
N SER A 117 12.08 20.65 -6.96
CA SER A 117 13.10 19.62 -7.23
C SER A 117 13.79 19.06 -5.97
N GLN A 118 13.78 19.77 -4.84
CA GLN A 118 14.25 19.27 -3.54
C GLN A 118 13.47 18.07 -2.99
N TYR A 119 12.25 17.82 -3.48
CA TYR A 119 11.43 16.68 -3.07
C TYR A 119 11.62 15.45 -3.96
N ARG A 120 12.39 15.57 -5.06
CA ARG A 120 12.70 14.44 -5.95
C ARG A 120 13.56 13.40 -5.22
N LEU A 121 13.20 12.13 -5.35
CA LEU A 121 13.89 11.02 -4.66
C LEU A 121 15.25 10.68 -5.28
N GLY A 122 15.46 11.03 -6.56
CA GLY A 122 16.62 10.64 -7.35
C GLY A 122 16.63 9.16 -7.72
N VAL A 123 15.48 8.49 -7.69
CA VAL A 123 15.32 7.07 -8.03
C VAL A 123 14.86 6.94 -9.47
N ASP A 124 15.63 6.21 -10.28
CA ASP A 124 15.37 5.98 -11.71
C ASP A 124 15.15 7.25 -12.54
N GLY A 125 15.88 8.31 -12.19
CA GLY A 125 15.77 9.60 -12.88
C GLY A 125 14.46 10.33 -12.64
N ASP A 126 13.76 10.03 -11.54
CA ASP A 126 12.54 10.74 -11.11
C ASP A 126 11.42 10.77 -12.14
N TRP A 127 11.19 9.61 -12.76
CA TRP A 127 10.02 9.38 -13.59
C TRP A 127 8.71 9.53 -12.77
N SER A 128 7.65 9.95 -13.45
CA SER A 128 6.28 10.05 -12.93
C SER A 128 5.30 9.16 -13.71
N GLY A 129 4.08 9.04 -13.19
CA GLY A 129 3.01 8.16 -13.64
C GLY A 129 3.14 6.76 -13.04
N ALA A 130 2.48 5.77 -13.65
CA ALA A 130 2.43 4.40 -13.16
C ALA A 130 3.22 3.41 -14.01
N ARG A 131 3.92 2.51 -13.29
CA ARG A 131 4.62 1.36 -13.87
C ARG A 131 4.26 0.07 -13.18
N ARG A 132 4.23 -1.01 -13.96
CA ARG A 132 4.10 -2.38 -13.48
C ARG A 132 5.42 -3.09 -13.49
N TYR A 133 5.70 -3.81 -12.41
CA TYR A 133 6.94 -4.52 -12.17
C TYR A 133 6.66 -6.00 -11.93
N TYR A 134 7.53 -6.84 -12.47
CA TYR A 134 7.67 -8.20 -11.96
C TYR A 134 8.83 -8.19 -10.98
N ILE A 135 8.54 -8.43 -9.70
CA ILE A 135 9.51 -8.21 -8.65
C ILE A 135 10.53 -9.35 -8.65
N THR A 136 11.80 -8.98 -8.83
CA THR A 136 12.95 -9.90 -8.77
C THR A 136 13.83 -9.56 -7.60
N LYS A 137 14.59 -10.56 -7.12
CA LYS A 137 15.52 -10.33 -6.02
C LYS A 137 16.62 -9.35 -6.45
N GLY A 138 16.65 -8.17 -5.82
CA GLY A 138 17.67 -7.16 -6.03
C GLY A 138 19.00 -7.54 -5.40
N ALA A 139 20.09 -7.02 -5.95
CA ALA A 139 21.46 -7.13 -5.46
C ALA A 139 21.81 -6.07 -4.39
N GLN A 140 20.93 -5.10 -4.14
CA GLN A 140 21.17 -3.99 -3.22
C GLN A 140 20.24 -4.07 -2.02
N GLU A 141 20.79 -3.79 -0.82
CA GLU A 141 19.97 -3.65 0.38
C GLU A 141 19.09 -2.40 0.27
N PRO A 142 17.83 -2.45 0.75
CA PRO A 142 16.94 -1.30 0.76
C PRO A 142 17.54 -0.11 1.51
N SER A 143 17.09 1.08 1.16
CA SER A 143 17.46 2.33 1.82
C SER A 143 17.16 2.32 3.31
N ASP A 144 18.03 2.91 4.14
CA ASP A 144 17.77 3.02 5.58
C ASP A 144 16.63 4.02 5.82
N VAL A 145 15.64 3.61 6.61
CA VAL A 145 14.61 4.51 7.13
C VAL A 145 15.09 5.08 8.47
N LYS A 146 15.16 6.40 8.59
CA LYS A 146 15.39 7.06 9.88
C LYS A 146 14.06 7.62 10.37
N TYR A 147 13.72 7.27 11.61
CA TYR A 147 12.53 7.77 12.27
C TYR A 147 12.88 8.97 13.13
N HIS A 148 12.20 10.09 12.89
CA HIS A 148 12.28 11.24 13.79
C HIS A 148 11.11 11.14 14.78
N LEU A 149 11.39 10.75 16.02
CA LEU A 149 10.40 10.58 17.09
C LEU A 149 10.17 11.88 17.90
N GLU A 150 10.76 13.00 17.47
CA GLU A 150 10.95 14.19 18.31
C GLU A 150 9.79 15.19 18.27
N ASN A 151 8.82 15.02 17.37
CA ASN A 151 7.61 15.83 17.31
C ASN A 151 6.39 14.91 17.35
N ALA A 152 5.24 15.38 17.86
CA ALA A 152 4.04 14.59 18.19
C ALA A 152 3.42 13.78 17.02
N GLU A 153 4.04 13.79 15.85
CA GLU A 153 3.73 12.95 14.69
C GLU A 153 5.04 12.28 14.23
N PRO A 154 5.15 10.94 14.25
CA PRO A 154 6.32 10.25 13.75
C PRO A 154 6.42 10.44 12.23
N TYR A 155 7.36 11.26 11.77
CA TYR A 155 7.69 11.34 10.35
C TYR A 155 8.96 10.51 10.08
N ALA A 156 8.85 9.60 9.11
CA ALA A 156 10.00 8.87 8.61
C ALA A 156 10.74 9.72 7.57
N GLU A 157 12.01 10.02 7.83
CA GLU A 157 12.91 10.51 6.79
C GLU A 157 13.61 9.30 6.17
N ILE A 158 13.31 9.01 4.91
CA ILE A 158 13.94 7.90 4.19
C ILE A 158 15.17 8.44 3.45
N GLN A 159 16.35 7.97 3.86
CA GLN A 159 17.59 8.31 3.19
C GLN A 159 17.87 7.28 2.11
N PHE A 160 17.45 7.59 0.88
CA PHE A 160 17.60 6.68 -0.26
C PHE A 160 19.06 6.42 -0.60
N LYS A 161 19.55 5.22 -0.28
CA LYS A 161 20.85 4.70 -0.74
C LYS A 161 20.74 4.08 -2.13
N VAL A 162 19.60 3.46 -2.42
CA VAL A 162 19.30 2.85 -3.71
C VAL A 162 18.89 3.93 -4.70
N LYS A 163 19.54 3.95 -5.87
CA LYS A 163 19.27 4.91 -6.95
C LYS A 163 18.46 4.31 -8.09
N THR A 164 18.22 3.01 -8.06
CA THR A 164 17.58 2.27 -9.16
C THR A 164 16.73 1.13 -8.65
N ILE A 165 15.48 1.04 -9.12
CA ILE A 165 14.64 -0.16 -8.96
C ILE A 165 15.15 -1.21 -9.94
N GLN A 166 15.54 -2.38 -9.43
CA GLN A 166 16.22 -3.40 -10.26
C GLN A 166 15.24 -4.35 -10.95
N SER A 167 14.02 -4.44 -10.44
CA SER A 167 12.96 -5.28 -10.98
C SER A 167 12.56 -4.81 -12.37
N PRO A 168 12.36 -5.74 -13.31
CA PRO A 168 11.97 -5.40 -14.66
C PRO A 168 10.61 -4.69 -14.69
N VAL A 169 10.59 -3.51 -15.33
CA VAL A 169 9.35 -2.83 -15.73
C VAL A 169 8.68 -3.64 -16.84
N VAL A 170 7.51 -4.20 -16.55
CA VAL A 170 6.72 -5.04 -17.45
C VAL A 170 5.80 -4.19 -18.34
N GLN A 171 5.21 -3.14 -17.78
CA GLN A 171 4.41 -2.14 -18.49
C GLN A 171 4.71 -0.75 -17.94
N ASP A 172 4.79 0.23 -18.82
CA ASP A 172 4.78 1.66 -18.48
C ASP A 172 3.43 2.21 -18.91
N LEU A 173 2.60 2.60 -17.93
CA LEU A 173 1.23 3.05 -18.15
C LEU A 173 1.18 4.57 -18.40
N GLY A 174 2.26 5.30 -18.10
CA GLY A 174 2.21 6.75 -17.93
C GLY A 174 1.26 7.13 -16.80
N GLU A 175 0.75 8.37 -16.82
CA GLU A 175 -0.22 8.82 -15.84
C GLU A 175 -1.49 7.96 -15.84
N VAL A 176 -1.88 7.50 -14.67
CA VAL A 176 -3.17 6.89 -14.40
C VAL A 176 -3.76 7.54 -13.16
N ASP A 177 -5.05 7.34 -12.93
CA ASP A 177 -5.65 7.60 -11.63
C ASP A 177 -5.60 6.27 -10.86
N ILE A 178 -4.69 6.14 -9.90
CA ILE A 178 -4.55 4.90 -9.11
C ILE A 178 -5.76 4.65 -8.21
N ALA A 179 -6.51 5.71 -7.88
CA ALA A 179 -7.76 5.64 -7.12
C ALA A 179 -8.96 5.17 -7.97
N ASP A 180 -8.90 5.30 -9.30
CA ASP A 180 -9.98 4.87 -10.20
C ASP A 180 -10.14 3.34 -10.18
N LYS A 181 -11.37 2.88 -9.91
CA LYS A 181 -11.72 1.45 -9.90
C LYS A 181 -11.34 0.69 -11.17
N LYS A 182 -11.31 1.35 -12.34
CA LYS A 182 -10.91 0.75 -13.61
C LYS A 182 -9.41 0.48 -13.64
N THR A 183 -8.60 1.37 -13.08
CA THR A 183 -7.16 1.18 -12.93
C THR A 183 -6.89 0.00 -12.00
N PHE A 184 -7.59 -0.05 -10.87
CA PHE A 184 -7.48 -1.16 -9.92
C PHE A 184 -7.92 -2.49 -10.53
N LYS A 185 -9.10 -2.52 -11.17
CA LYS A 185 -9.59 -3.69 -11.90
C LYS A 185 -8.61 -4.15 -12.99
N ASP A 186 -8.05 -3.22 -13.76
CA ASP A 186 -7.07 -3.53 -14.81
C ASP A 186 -5.81 -4.17 -14.21
N PHE A 187 -5.31 -3.64 -13.08
CA PHE A 187 -4.16 -4.22 -12.38
C PHE A 187 -4.42 -5.65 -11.89
N LEU A 188 -5.56 -5.86 -11.22
CA LEU A 188 -5.96 -7.20 -10.75
C LEU A 188 -6.07 -8.18 -11.92
N THR A 189 -6.76 -7.76 -12.98
CA THR A 189 -6.99 -8.58 -14.17
C THR A 189 -5.67 -8.93 -14.86
N TRP A 190 -4.80 -7.93 -15.05
CA TRP A 190 -3.47 -8.13 -15.63
C TRP A 190 -2.63 -9.08 -14.80
N GLY A 191 -2.55 -8.87 -13.49
CA GLY A 191 -1.72 -9.68 -12.61
C GLY A 191 -2.19 -11.14 -12.56
N MET A 192 -3.52 -11.36 -12.45
CA MET A 192 -4.09 -12.72 -12.43
C MET A 192 -3.94 -13.46 -13.77
N LYS A 193 -4.09 -12.76 -14.90
CA LYS A 193 -3.94 -13.37 -16.24
C LYS A 193 -2.47 -13.62 -16.61
N SER A 194 -1.59 -12.69 -16.26
CA SER A 194 -0.17 -12.74 -16.61
C SER A 194 0.62 -13.65 -15.67
N PHE A 195 0.19 -13.76 -14.41
CA PHE A 195 0.87 -14.52 -13.35
C PHE A 195 -0.14 -15.39 -12.59
N PRO A 196 -0.66 -16.45 -13.25
CA PRO A 196 -1.70 -17.28 -12.65
C PRO A 196 -1.20 -18.01 -11.40
N ALA A 197 -2.05 -18.15 -10.39
CA ALA A 197 -1.74 -18.88 -9.18
C ALA A 197 -2.93 -19.66 -8.60
N GLU A 198 -2.69 -20.50 -7.59
CA GLU A 198 -3.74 -21.14 -6.78
C GLU A 198 -4.46 -20.13 -5.87
N HIS A 199 -3.73 -19.15 -5.32
CA HIS A 199 -4.27 -18.08 -4.47
C HIS A 199 -3.72 -16.69 -4.80
N TYR A 200 -4.51 -15.66 -4.51
CA TYR A 200 -4.17 -14.25 -4.75
C TYR A 200 -4.22 -13.42 -3.46
N LEU A 201 -3.09 -12.81 -3.14
CA LEU A 201 -2.96 -11.78 -2.10
C LEU A 201 -2.83 -10.43 -2.80
N VAL A 202 -3.74 -9.50 -2.53
CA VAL A 202 -3.64 -8.10 -2.96
C VAL A 202 -3.27 -7.28 -1.73
N VAL A 203 -2.24 -6.45 -1.82
CA VAL A 203 -1.87 -5.49 -0.77
C VAL A 203 -1.97 -4.09 -1.37
N MET A 204 -2.87 -3.28 -0.83
CA MET A 204 -3.01 -1.87 -1.17
C MET A 204 -2.21 -1.06 -0.14
N MET A 205 -1.32 -0.19 -0.62
CA MET A 205 -0.38 0.59 0.22
C MET A 205 -0.57 2.07 -0.10
N ASP A 206 -1.10 2.80 0.88
CA ASP A 206 -1.33 4.25 0.84
C ASP A 206 -1.92 4.78 2.17
N HIS A 207 -2.28 6.06 2.22
CA HIS A 207 -3.23 6.63 3.17
C HIS A 207 -4.56 5.87 3.25
N GLY A 208 -5.15 5.90 4.44
CA GLY A 208 -6.53 5.46 4.63
C GLY A 208 -7.35 6.47 5.43
N TYR A 209 -8.62 6.57 5.06
CA TYR A 209 -9.57 7.57 5.57
C TYR A 209 -10.82 6.89 6.16
N GLY A 210 -10.66 5.66 6.62
CA GLY A 210 -11.74 4.83 7.14
C GLY A 210 -12.85 4.59 6.13
N TYR A 211 -14.10 4.86 6.51
CA TYR A 211 -15.25 4.57 5.66
C TYR A 211 -15.27 5.36 4.34
N MET A 212 -14.47 6.43 4.22
CA MET A 212 -14.39 7.24 3.01
C MET A 212 -13.60 6.55 1.89
N GLY A 213 -12.55 5.78 2.22
CA GLY A 213 -11.69 5.17 1.21
C GLY A 213 -10.19 5.23 1.50
N THR A 214 -9.41 4.95 0.46
CA THR A 214 -7.92 4.88 0.44
C THR A 214 -7.42 5.13 -1.00
N MET A 215 -6.12 4.95 -1.28
CA MET A 215 -5.49 5.22 -2.58
C MET A 215 -5.69 6.67 -3.03
N HIS A 216 -5.40 7.63 -2.16
CA HIS A 216 -5.33 9.04 -2.50
C HIS A 216 -4.30 9.26 -3.61
N ASP A 217 -4.80 9.86 -4.68
CA ASP A 217 -4.05 10.23 -5.86
C ASP A 217 -4.17 11.75 -6.03
N VAL A 218 -3.07 12.49 -5.99
CA VAL A 218 -3.08 13.96 -6.07
C VAL A 218 -3.18 14.44 -7.53
N SER A 219 -2.83 13.60 -8.51
CA SER A 219 -2.87 13.92 -9.94
C SER A 219 -3.54 12.75 -10.69
N PRO A 220 -4.88 12.73 -10.77
CA PRO A 220 -5.74 13.90 -11.02
C PRO A 220 -6.51 14.44 -9.80
N GLY A 221 -6.31 13.92 -8.59
CA GLY A 221 -7.09 14.31 -7.41
C GLY A 221 -8.30 13.39 -7.21
N ASN A 222 -8.08 12.24 -6.57
CA ASN A 222 -9.12 11.25 -6.33
C ASN A 222 -8.84 10.40 -5.08
N LEU A 223 -9.89 9.77 -4.54
CA LEU A 223 -9.81 8.83 -3.43
C LEU A 223 -10.70 7.63 -3.75
N MET A 224 -10.14 6.42 -3.68
CA MET A 224 -10.88 5.20 -3.98
C MET A 224 -11.85 4.90 -2.85
N THR A 225 -13.14 5.06 -3.14
CA THR A 225 -14.19 4.76 -2.15
C THR A 225 -14.36 3.25 -1.92
N LEU A 226 -14.87 2.85 -0.76
CA LEU A 226 -15.15 1.43 -0.49
C LEU A 226 -16.05 0.75 -1.55
N PRO A 227 -17.13 1.40 -2.06
CA PRO A 227 -17.93 0.80 -3.13
C PRO A 227 -17.18 0.67 -4.46
N GLU A 228 -16.27 1.59 -4.78
CA GLU A 228 -15.44 1.51 -5.99
C GLU A 228 -14.39 0.41 -5.89
N MET A 229 -13.78 0.24 -4.71
CA MET A 229 -12.89 -0.88 -4.41
C MET A 229 -13.63 -2.22 -4.57
N ARG A 230 -14.83 -2.34 -3.99
CA ARG A 230 -15.70 -3.53 -4.18
C ARG A 230 -15.97 -3.80 -5.66
N GLN A 231 -16.36 -2.77 -6.41
CA GLN A 231 -16.63 -2.89 -7.85
C GLN A 231 -15.40 -3.35 -8.62
N GLY A 232 -14.21 -2.81 -8.33
CA GLY A 232 -12.96 -3.22 -8.97
C GLY A 232 -12.63 -4.71 -8.74
N LEU A 233 -12.83 -5.20 -7.51
CA LEU A 233 -12.67 -6.62 -7.15
C LEU A 233 -13.68 -7.52 -7.87
N GLU A 234 -14.98 -7.18 -7.81
CA GLU A 234 -16.05 -7.97 -8.43
C GLU A 234 -15.92 -8.02 -9.96
N GLU A 235 -15.56 -6.90 -10.59
CA GLU A 235 -15.35 -6.83 -12.04
C GLU A 235 -14.11 -7.61 -12.48
N ALA A 236 -13.03 -7.57 -11.69
CA ALA A 236 -11.85 -8.39 -11.94
C ALA A 236 -12.18 -9.89 -11.79
N GLU A 237 -12.89 -10.29 -10.73
CA GLU A 237 -13.33 -11.68 -10.53
C GLU A 237 -14.19 -12.16 -11.71
N LYS A 238 -15.12 -11.34 -12.20
CA LYS A 238 -15.94 -11.67 -13.36
C LYS A 238 -15.11 -11.90 -14.62
N GLU A 239 -14.03 -11.15 -14.81
CA GLU A 239 -13.21 -11.22 -16.01
C GLU A 239 -12.15 -12.33 -15.96
N THR A 240 -11.61 -12.63 -14.78
CA THR A 240 -10.56 -13.64 -14.58
C THR A 240 -11.12 -15.00 -14.19
N GLY A 241 -12.35 -15.04 -13.67
CA GLY A 241 -12.91 -16.22 -13.01
C GLY A 241 -12.24 -16.54 -11.67
N ARG A 242 -11.47 -15.60 -11.10
CA ARG A 242 -10.68 -15.78 -9.87
C ARG A 242 -10.99 -14.68 -8.87
N LYS A 243 -11.42 -15.09 -7.68
CA LYS A 243 -11.64 -14.21 -6.54
C LYS A 243 -10.32 -13.89 -5.83
N VAL A 244 -10.21 -12.71 -5.23
CA VAL A 244 -9.11 -12.36 -4.33
C VAL A 244 -9.27 -13.13 -3.01
N ASP A 245 -8.26 -13.92 -2.64
CA ASP A 245 -8.28 -14.68 -1.40
C ASP A 245 -8.05 -13.77 -0.19
N ILE A 246 -7.05 -12.89 -0.26
CA ILE A 246 -6.71 -11.94 0.79
C ILE A 246 -6.58 -10.55 0.20
N LEU A 247 -7.35 -9.61 0.74
CA LEU A 247 -7.15 -8.17 0.53
C LEU A 247 -6.53 -7.58 1.80
N GLY A 248 -5.27 -7.17 1.70
CA GLY A 248 -4.58 -6.40 2.71
C GLY A 248 -4.70 -4.91 2.40
N LEU A 249 -5.17 -4.14 3.38
CA LEU A 249 -5.19 -2.69 3.37
C LEU A 249 -4.10 -2.24 4.35
N ASP A 250 -2.89 -2.02 3.82
CA ASP A 250 -1.76 -1.41 4.52
C ASP A 250 -1.98 0.11 4.49
N CYS A 251 -3.03 0.53 5.20
CA CYS A 251 -3.64 1.84 5.12
C CYS A 251 -4.32 2.18 6.45
N CYS A 252 -4.11 3.41 6.92
CA CYS A 252 -4.66 3.90 8.19
C CYS A 252 -6.19 3.75 8.29
N LEU A 253 -6.68 3.40 9.48
CA LEU A 253 -8.11 3.48 9.84
C LEU A 253 -9.05 2.57 9.02
N MET A 254 -8.54 1.60 8.27
CA MET A 254 -9.38 0.77 7.40
C MET A 254 -10.08 -0.40 8.13
N GLY A 255 -9.67 -0.72 9.35
CA GLY A 255 -10.19 -1.80 10.21
C GLY A 255 -11.56 -1.50 10.85
N LEU A 256 -12.51 -1.00 10.06
CA LEU A 256 -13.86 -0.61 10.50
C LEU A 256 -14.92 -1.62 10.06
N ALA A 257 -16.07 -1.61 10.76
CA ALA A 257 -17.20 -2.49 10.43
C ALA A 257 -17.79 -2.19 9.04
N GLU A 258 -17.78 -0.92 8.62
CA GLU A 258 -18.21 -0.44 7.32
C GLU A 258 -17.34 -1.02 6.19
N THR A 259 -16.02 -0.98 6.36
CA THR A 259 -15.06 -1.60 5.43
C THR A 259 -15.31 -3.09 5.30
N ALA A 260 -15.43 -3.80 6.44
CA ALA A 260 -15.69 -5.23 6.45
C ALA A 260 -17.04 -5.57 5.80
N TYR A 261 -18.09 -4.77 6.04
CA TYR A 261 -19.41 -5.02 5.49
C TYR A 261 -19.48 -4.78 3.98
N GLU A 262 -18.87 -3.71 3.48
CA GLU A 262 -18.84 -3.40 2.05
C GLU A 262 -18.06 -4.49 1.29
N LEU A 263 -16.92 -4.95 1.83
CA LEU A 263 -16.01 -5.85 1.10
C LEU A 263 -16.25 -7.36 1.35
N LYS A 264 -17.19 -7.73 2.22
CA LYS A 264 -17.40 -9.14 2.67
C LYS A 264 -17.58 -10.16 1.54
N ASP A 265 -18.16 -9.75 0.42
CA ASP A 265 -18.47 -10.63 -0.70
C ASP A 265 -17.43 -10.53 -1.83
N ALA A 266 -16.53 -9.54 -1.78
CA ALA A 266 -15.55 -9.25 -2.83
C ALA A 266 -14.15 -9.86 -2.56
N ALA A 267 -13.80 -10.12 -1.31
CA ALA A 267 -12.59 -10.86 -0.92
C ALA A 267 -12.94 -11.97 0.09
N SER A 268 -12.08 -12.99 0.23
CA SER A 268 -12.34 -14.06 1.21
C SER A 268 -11.90 -13.68 2.63
N VAL A 269 -10.82 -12.88 2.73
CA VAL A 269 -10.33 -12.29 3.98
C VAL A 269 -9.92 -10.84 3.70
N VAL A 270 -10.31 -9.92 4.56
CA VAL A 270 -9.81 -8.54 4.59
C VAL A 270 -8.94 -8.38 5.84
N ILE A 271 -7.75 -7.80 5.68
CA ILE A 271 -6.82 -7.48 6.77
C ILE A 271 -6.59 -5.97 6.71
N ALA A 272 -6.79 -5.27 7.83
CA ALA A 272 -6.69 -3.83 7.92
C ALA A 272 -6.45 -3.40 9.38
N SER A 273 -5.81 -2.25 9.61
CA SER A 273 -5.65 -1.68 10.95
C SER A 273 -6.81 -0.76 11.33
N GLN A 274 -7.29 -0.84 12.58
CA GLN A 274 -8.29 0.09 13.13
C GLN A 274 -7.70 1.47 13.43
N GLN A 275 -6.37 1.61 13.39
CA GLN A 275 -5.64 2.79 13.83
C GLN A 275 -4.76 3.34 12.69
N PHE A 276 -4.10 4.46 12.94
CA PHE A 276 -2.96 4.91 12.15
C PHE A 276 -1.88 3.84 12.08
N GLU A 277 -1.42 3.56 10.86
CA GLU A 277 -0.24 2.73 10.60
C GLU A 277 0.98 3.65 10.53
N ILE A 278 2.07 3.28 11.20
CA ILE A 278 3.32 4.03 11.10
C ILE A 278 4.05 3.61 9.82
N VAL A 279 4.45 4.59 9.02
CA VAL A 279 5.35 4.44 7.86
C VAL A 279 6.60 3.63 8.26
N PRO A 280 7.02 2.59 7.51
CA PRO A 280 6.64 2.27 6.14
C PRO A 280 5.48 1.27 6.02
N GLY A 281 4.67 1.07 7.06
CA GLY A 281 3.54 0.14 7.03
C GLY A 281 3.96 -1.30 7.37
N TRP A 282 3.39 -2.28 6.69
CA TRP A 282 3.58 -3.69 7.01
C TRP A 282 5.03 -4.14 6.81
N PRO A 283 5.53 -5.12 7.60
CA PRO A 283 6.85 -5.72 7.41
C PRO A 283 6.87 -6.65 6.17
N ILE A 284 6.66 -6.09 4.98
CA ILE A 284 6.31 -6.83 3.76
C ILE A 284 7.41 -7.81 3.33
N ALA A 285 8.69 -7.49 3.54
CA ALA A 285 9.79 -8.41 3.29
C ALA A 285 9.71 -9.66 4.18
N GLN A 286 9.35 -9.50 5.47
CA GLN A 286 9.20 -10.63 6.40
C GLN A 286 7.95 -11.45 6.06
N ILE A 287 6.84 -10.79 5.74
CA ILE A 287 5.61 -11.43 5.29
C ILE A 287 5.88 -12.28 4.04
N LEU A 288 6.56 -11.72 3.04
CA LEU A 288 6.88 -12.42 1.80
C LEU A 288 7.84 -13.59 2.04
N THR A 289 8.86 -13.41 2.90
CA THR A 289 9.77 -14.49 3.32
C THR A 289 9.01 -15.66 3.93
N ASN A 290 8.07 -15.36 4.84
CA ASN A 290 7.27 -16.36 5.53
C ASN A 290 6.29 -17.05 4.57
N LEU A 291 5.68 -16.31 3.64
CA LEU A 291 4.79 -16.86 2.62
C LEU A 291 5.52 -17.84 1.69
N GLN A 292 6.71 -17.46 1.20
CA GLN A 292 7.53 -18.32 0.35
C GLN A 292 7.98 -19.57 1.08
N THR A 293 8.46 -19.42 2.32
CA THR A 293 8.90 -20.56 3.14
C THR A 293 7.73 -21.50 3.44
N GLY A 294 6.58 -20.95 3.82
CA GLY A 294 5.37 -21.70 4.14
C GLY A 294 4.69 -22.33 2.92
N SER A 295 4.96 -21.81 1.72
CA SER A 295 4.38 -22.30 0.46
C SER A 295 5.31 -23.20 -0.34
N LYS A 296 6.45 -23.60 0.24
CA LYS A 296 7.37 -24.52 -0.41
C LYS A 296 6.66 -25.84 -0.72
N ASP A 297 6.71 -26.27 -1.98
CA ASP A 297 6.10 -27.49 -2.54
C ASP A 297 4.54 -27.50 -2.56
N LYS A 298 3.86 -26.78 -1.67
CA LYS A 298 2.40 -26.68 -1.58
C LYS A 298 1.98 -25.29 -1.13
N ALA A 299 0.84 -24.78 -1.63
CA ALA A 299 0.29 -23.51 -1.16
C ALA A 299 0.08 -23.50 0.36
N MET A 300 0.59 -22.46 1.03
CA MET A 300 0.19 -22.17 2.41
C MET A 300 -1.31 -21.85 2.42
N PRO A 301 -2.12 -22.41 3.35
CA PRO A 301 -3.55 -22.14 3.38
C PRO A 301 -3.88 -20.66 3.62
N VAL A 302 -4.90 -20.13 2.94
CA VAL A 302 -5.34 -18.72 3.02
C VAL A 302 -5.45 -18.22 4.47
N ARG A 303 -6.09 -18.99 5.36
CA ARG A 303 -6.28 -18.61 6.76
C ARG A 303 -4.96 -18.51 7.52
N ASP A 304 -3.98 -19.35 7.19
CA ASP A 304 -2.68 -19.36 7.84
C ASP A 304 -1.82 -18.20 7.33
N VAL A 305 -1.91 -17.85 6.04
CA VAL A 305 -1.31 -16.63 5.49
C VAL A 305 -1.90 -15.39 6.18
N ALA A 306 -3.22 -15.30 6.33
CA ALA A 306 -3.85 -14.17 6.98
C ALA A 306 -3.42 -14.01 8.45
N LYS A 307 -3.36 -15.11 9.21
CA LYS A 307 -2.84 -15.09 10.59
C LYS A 307 -1.37 -14.70 10.65
N MET A 308 -0.58 -15.16 9.70
CA MET A 308 0.84 -14.83 9.62
C MET A 308 1.02 -13.33 9.37
N ILE A 309 0.28 -12.74 8.43
CA ILE A 309 0.32 -11.30 8.15
C ILE A 309 -0.01 -10.49 9.42
N VAL A 310 -1.13 -10.79 10.08
CA VAL A 310 -1.53 -10.11 11.33
C VAL A 310 -0.46 -10.29 12.41
N GLY A 311 0.09 -11.49 12.55
CA GLY A 311 1.09 -11.82 13.56
C GLY A 311 2.44 -11.15 13.33
N GLU A 312 2.89 -10.98 12.08
CA GLU A 312 4.12 -10.23 11.78
C GLU A 312 3.89 -8.73 11.95
N SER A 313 2.74 -8.21 11.49
CA SER A 313 2.41 -6.80 11.62
C SER A 313 2.43 -6.39 13.09
N ALA A 314 1.73 -7.11 13.97
CA ALA A 314 1.67 -6.83 15.41
C ALA A 314 3.02 -6.84 16.18
N LYS A 315 4.11 -7.35 15.58
CA LYS A 315 5.48 -7.26 16.17
C LYS A 315 6.15 -5.93 15.88
N THR A 316 5.67 -5.22 14.87
CA THR A 316 6.13 -3.89 14.48
C THR A 316 5.49 -2.91 15.47
N PRO A 317 6.29 -2.18 16.27
CA PRO A 317 5.72 -1.25 17.23
C PRO A 317 4.83 -0.25 16.50
N PHE A 318 3.59 -0.11 16.96
CA PHE A 318 2.57 0.83 16.46
C PHE A 318 1.85 0.46 15.14
N SER A 319 1.67 -0.83 14.84
CA SER A 319 0.66 -1.31 13.87
C SER A 319 -0.60 -1.87 14.55
#